data_AF-A0A5K1E6Y4-F1
#
_entry.id   AF-A0A5K1E6Y4-F1
#
_cell.length_a   1.000
_cell.length_b   1.000
_cell.length_c   1.000
_cell.angle_alpha   90.00
_cell.angle_beta   90.00
_cell.angle_gamma   90.00
#
_symmetry.space_group_name_H-M   'P 1'
#
loop_
_entity.id
_entity.type
_entity.pdbx_description
1 polymer ?
#
loop_
_entity_poly.entity_id
_entity_poly.type
_entity_poly.pdbx_seq_one_letter_code
_entity_poly.pdbx_strand_id
1 'polypeptide(L)'
;QLTGGTLLSRNKDYLVFYRGKNFLSAEVTEALLERERLAKTLQDEEERARWRASLSVTSDVQPSAEPHTAGTLGETLEASARWGKKLDERDKKMMKRAAEKARHADLVRKLENKMVL
;
A
#
# COMPACT_ATOMS: atom_id res chain seq x y z
N GLN A 1 -29.19 28.42 3.97
CA GLN A 1 -28.13 29.34 3.51
C GLN A 1 -27.73 28.92 2.10
N LEU A 2 -27.97 29.74 1.07
CA LEU A 2 -28.07 29.27 -0.33
C LEU A 2 -26.77 29.30 -1.15
N THR A 3 -25.71 29.92 -0.68
CA THR A 3 -24.42 29.93 -1.39
C THR A 3 -23.34 30.11 -0.34
N GLY A 4 -22.58 29.06 -0.04
CA GLY A 4 -21.48 29.09 0.95
C GLY A 4 -20.27 29.93 0.53
N GLY A 5 -20.49 31.11 -0.07
CA GLY A 5 -19.48 32.11 -0.40
C GLY A 5 -19.69 33.39 0.41
N THR A 6 -18.62 34.16 0.57
CA THR A 6 -18.62 35.42 1.32
C THR A 6 -19.00 36.58 0.41
N LEU A 7 -20.03 37.36 0.78
CA LEU A 7 -20.37 38.58 0.05
C LEU A 7 -19.26 39.61 0.23
N LEU A 8 -18.70 40.11 -0.88
CA LEU A 8 -17.67 41.14 -0.87
C LEU A 8 -18.25 42.53 -1.13
N SER A 9 -19.21 42.65 -2.05
CA SER A 9 -19.81 43.92 -2.40
C SER A 9 -21.23 43.72 -2.91
N ARG A 10 -22.13 44.63 -2.52
CA ARG A 10 -23.52 44.66 -2.99
C ARG A 10 -23.89 46.09 -3.36
N ASN A 11 -24.31 46.27 -4.60
CA ASN A 11 -24.87 47.50 -5.13
C ASN A 11 -26.28 47.21 -5.70
N LYS A 12 -27.00 48.25 -6.17
CA LYS A 12 -28.31 48.10 -6.81
C LYS A 12 -28.23 47.28 -8.10
N ASP A 13 -27.11 47.39 -8.81
CA ASP A 13 -26.97 46.82 -10.16
C ASP A 13 -26.11 45.53 -10.17
N TYR A 14 -25.39 45.22 -9.09
CA TYR A 14 -24.56 44.01 -9.03
C TYR A 14 -24.29 43.52 -7.61
N LEU A 15 -23.98 42.22 -7.50
CA LEU A 15 -23.46 41.59 -6.30
C LEU A 15 -22.18 40.81 -6.63
N VAL A 16 -21.14 40.97 -5.79
CA VAL A 16 -19.86 40.27 -5.89
C VAL A 16 -19.68 39.37 -4.68
N PHE A 17 -19.42 38.08 -4.92
CA PHE A 17 -19.14 37.10 -3.88
C PHE A 17 -17.80 36.43 -4.13
N TYR A 18 -17.03 36.23 -3.06
CA TYR A 18 -15.87 35.35 -3.07
C TYR A 18 -16.32 33.94 -2.72
N ARG A 19 -16.06 33.00 -3.63
CA ARG A 19 -16.20 31.57 -3.38
C ARG A 19 -14.83 30.94 -3.60
N GLY A 20 -14.26 30.35 -2.55
CA GLY A 20 -12.91 29.78 -2.60
C GLY A 20 -12.75 28.68 -3.64
N LYS A 21 -11.53 28.14 -3.77
CA LYS A 21 -11.12 27.13 -4.77
C LYS A 21 -11.89 25.80 -4.74
N ASN A 22 -12.83 25.63 -3.81
CA ASN A 22 -13.67 24.44 -3.66
C ASN A 22 -14.93 24.47 -4.55
N PHE A 23 -15.08 25.47 -5.41
CA PHE A 23 -16.15 25.48 -6.41
C PHE A 23 -15.73 24.61 -7.59
N LEU A 24 -16.41 23.47 -7.74
CA LEU A 24 -16.31 22.63 -8.91
C LEU A 24 -17.52 22.92 -9.82
N SER A 25 -17.30 22.97 -11.12
CA SER A 25 -18.43 23.00 -12.08
C SER A 25 -19.30 21.76 -11.86
N ALA A 26 -20.59 21.85 -12.22
CA ALA A 26 -21.52 20.72 -12.13
C ALA A 26 -20.94 19.49 -12.87
N GLU A 27 -20.37 19.72 -14.05
CA GLU A 27 -19.71 18.70 -14.87
C GLU A 27 -18.53 18.03 -14.15
N VAL A 28 -17.68 18.80 -13.47
CA VAL A 28 -16.54 18.26 -12.71
C VAL A 28 -17.01 17.50 -11.46
N THR A 29 -18.10 17.95 -10.85
CA THR A 29 -18.70 17.28 -9.68
C THR A 29 -19.31 15.94 -10.09
N GLU A 30 -20.01 15.90 -11.22
CA GLU A 30 -20.60 14.68 -11.78
C GLU A 30 -19.51 13.67 -12.18
N ALA A 31 -18.47 14.11 -12.89
CA ALA A 31 -17.34 13.25 -13.25
C ALA A 31 -16.63 12.66 -12.03
N LEU A 32 -16.51 13.41 -10.92
CA LEU A 32 -15.95 12.89 -9.67
C LEU A 32 -16.85 11.83 -9.04
N LEU A 33 -18.17 12.06 -8.99
CA LEU A 33 -19.14 11.08 -8.46
C LEU A 33 -19.14 9.80 -9.29
N GLU A 34 -19.07 9.89 -10.62
CA GLU A 34 -18.95 8.72 -11.49
C GLU A 34 -17.67 7.94 -11.21
N ARG A 35 -16.55 8.64 -11.09
CA ARG A 35 -15.26 8.01 -10.80
C ARG A 35 -15.22 7.35 -9.42
N GLU A 36 -15.84 7.95 -8.42
CA GLU A 36 -15.99 7.36 -7.08
C GLU A 36 -16.83 6.08 -7.13
N ARG A 37 -17.94 6.08 -7.88
CA ARG A 37 -18.77 4.87 -8.07
C ARG A 37 -17.97 3.74 -8.72
N LEU A 38 -17.22 4.03 -9.78
CA LEU A 38 -16.39 3.04 -10.47
C LEU A 38 -15.27 2.49 -9.56
N ALA A 39 -14.62 3.37 -8.78
CA ALA A 39 -13.61 2.94 -7.82
C ALA A 39 -14.20 1.99 -6.77
N LYS A 40 -15.39 2.31 -6.26
CA LYS A 40 -16.08 1.48 -5.28
C LYS A 40 -16.46 0.10 -5.84
N THR A 41 -16.95 0.03 -7.07
CA THR A 41 -17.27 -1.27 -7.70
C THR A 41 -16.03 -2.14 -7.86
N LEU A 42 -14.89 -1.56 -8.24
CA LEU A 42 -13.62 -2.31 -8.35
C LEU A 42 -13.14 -2.81 -6.99
N GLN A 43 -13.26 -1.99 -5.95
CA GLN A 43 -12.90 -2.37 -4.59
C GLN A 43 -13.78 -3.53 -4.09
N ASP A 44 -15.10 -3.46 -4.30
CA ASP A 44 -16.02 -4.52 -3.88
C ASP A 44 -15.72 -5.86 -4.59
N GLU A 45 -15.33 -5.81 -5.86
CA GLU A 45 -14.90 -7.01 -6.62
C GLU A 45 -13.60 -7.60 -6.06
N GLU A 46 -12.61 -6.76 -5.75
CA GLU A 46 -11.36 -7.18 -5.12
C GLU A 46 -11.62 -7.81 -3.74
N GLU A 47 -12.45 -7.19 -2.92
CA GLU A 47 -12.81 -7.71 -1.60
C GLU A 47 -13.56 -9.05 -1.70
N ARG A 48 -14.46 -9.21 -2.68
CA ARG A 48 -15.11 -10.50 -2.96
C ARG A 48 -14.10 -11.56 -3.39
N ALA A 49 -13.12 -11.20 -4.22
CA ALA A 49 -12.06 -12.12 -4.62
C ALA A 49 -11.19 -12.52 -3.42
N ARG A 50 -10.83 -11.57 -2.56
CA ARG A 50 -10.08 -11.80 -1.32
C ARG A 50 -10.83 -12.72 -0.36
N TRP A 51 -12.13 -12.49 -0.17
CA TRP A 51 -13.00 -13.36 0.63
C TRP A 51 -13.03 -14.79 0.07
N ARG A 52 -13.27 -14.94 -1.24
CA ARG A 52 -13.27 -16.27 -1.89
C ARG A 52 -11.93 -16.99 -1.74
N ALA A 53 -10.82 -16.28 -1.93
CA ALA A 53 -9.49 -16.85 -1.73
C ALA A 53 -9.30 -17.31 -0.28
N SER A 54 -9.72 -16.51 0.70
CA SER A 54 -9.62 -16.88 2.12
C SER A 54 -10.46 -18.11 2.47
N LEU A 55 -11.63 -18.29 1.84
CA LEU A 55 -12.45 -19.50 2.01
C LEU A 55 -11.85 -20.72 1.30
N SER A 56 -11.14 -20.54 0.18
CA SER A 56 -10.41 -21.63 -0.50
C SER A 56 -9.12 -22.03 0.20
N VAL A 57 -8.60 -21.22 1.13
CA VAL A 57 -7.56 -21.63 2.09
C VAL A 57 -8.22 -22.46 3.19
N THR A 58 -8.93 -23.51 2.79
CA THR A 58 -8.99 -24.70 3.64
C THR A 58 -7.63 -25.36 3.49
N SER A 59 -6.88 -25.41 4.58
CA SER A 59 -5.77 -26.36 4.70
C SER A 59 -6.37 -27.76 4.51
N ASP A 60 -6.42 -28.24 3.27
CA ASP A 60 -6.72 -29.63 2.96
C ASP A 60 -5.50 -30.44 3.38
N VAL A 61 -5.30 -30.51 4.70
CA VAL A 61 -4.57 -31.59 5.32
C VAL A 61 -5.55 -32.75 5.28
N GLN A 62 -5.71 -33.34 4.10
CA GLN A 62 -5.98 -34.77 4.06
C GLN A 62 -4.88 -35.41 4.92
N PRO A 63 -5.21 -36.21 5.94
CA PRO A 63 -4.22 -37.11 6.49
C PRO A 63 -3.89 -38.10 5.37
N SER A 64 -2.91 -37.78 4.54
CA SER A 64 -2.32 -38.76 3.64
C SER A 64 -1.88 -39.91 4.55
N ALA A 65 -2.45 -41.08 4.34
CA ALA A 65 -2.12 -42.29 5.09
C ALA A 65 -0.65 -42.70 4.90
N GLU A 66 0.05 -42.07 3.94
CA GLU A 66 1.50 -42.08 3.90
C GLU A 66 2.05 -41.03 4.86
N PRO A 67 2.90 -41.40 5.83
CA PRO A 67 3.67 -40.43 6.57
C PRO A 67 4.61 -39.76 5.58
N HIS A 68 4.17 -38.68 4.94
CA HIS A 68 5.10 -37.70 4.41
C HIS A 68 5.92 -37.26 5.60
N THR A 69 7.18 -37.70 5.64
CA THR A 69 8.16 -37.26 6.64
C THR A 69 8.51 -35.81 6.32
N ALA A 70 7.55 -34.92 6.51
CA ALA A 70 7.85 -33.53 6.78
C ALA A 70 8.58 -33.53 8.12
N GLY A 71 9.82 -33.06 8.11
CA GLY A 71 10.63 -33.02 9.33
C GLY A 71 9.87 -32.32 10.45
N THR A 72 9.98 -32.86 11.65
CA THR A 72 9.31 -32.32 12.83
C THR A 72 9.85 -30.91 13.14
N LEU A 73 9.05 -30.04 13.76
CA LEU A 73 9.57 -28.76 14.28
C LEU A 73 10.82 -28.94 15.16
N GLY A 74 10.90 -30.04 15.92
CA GLY A 74 12.10 -30.42 16.67
C GLY A 74 13.35 -30.59 15.79
N GLU A 75 13.22 -31.26 14.63
CA GLU A 75 14.32 -31.43 13.67
C GLU A 75 14.76 -30.09 13.09
N THR A 76 13.82 -29.18 12.82
CA THR A 76 14.18 -27.83 12.34
C THR A 76 14.92 -27.01 13.40
N LEU A 77 14.51 -27.12 14.67
CA LEU A 77 15.20 -26.47 15.78
C LEU A 77 16.59 -27.05 15.98
N GLU A 78 16.75 -28.37 15.92
CA GLU A 78 18.06 -29.04 16.01
C GLU A 78 18.97 -28.69 14.83
N ALA A 79 18.44 -28.67 13.61
CA ALA A 79 19.18 -28.25 12.44
C ALA A 79 19.62 -26.78 12.57
N SER A 80 18.73 -25.91 13.06
CA SER A 80 19.06 -24.50 13.33
C SER A 80 20.11 -24.35 14.43
N ALA A 81 20.12 -25.22 15.45
CA ALA A 81 21.11 -25.19 16.52
C ALA A 81 22.48 -25.72 16.07
N ARG A 82 22.49 -26.78 15.23
CA ARG A 82 23.71 -27.44 14.75
C ARG A 82 24.38 -26.69 13.60
N TRP A 83 23.58 -26.15 12.67
CA TRP A 83 24.06 -25.54 11.43
C TRP A 83 23.80 -24.03 11.35
N GLY A 84 23.02 -23.47 12.28
CA GLY A 84 22.81 -22.03 12.34
C GLY A 84 24.10 -21.31 12.65
N LYS A 85 24.51 -20.42 11.75
CA LYS A 85 25.65 -19.54 11.99
C LYS A 85 25.30 -18.58 13.12
N LYS A 86 25.99 -18.68 14.26
CA LYS A 86 26.00 -17.59 15.24
C LYS A 86 26.72 -16.41 14.60
N LEU A 87 25.96 -15.38 14.23
CA LEU A 87 26.51 -14.14 13.70
C LEU A 87 27.33 -13.46 14.80
N ASP A 88 28.64 -13.34 14.55
CA ASP A 88 29.50 -12.56 15.43
C ASP A 88 29.24 -11.06 15.23
N GLU A 89 29.67 -10.24 16.19
CA GLU A 89 29.48 -8.79 16.15
C GLU A 89 30.12 -8.17 14.89
N ARG A 90 31.19 -8.77 14.38
CA ARG A 90 31.81 -8.43 13.10
C ARG A 90 30.88 -8.65 11.91
N ASP A 91 30.17 -9.77 11.86
CA ASP A 91 29.25 -10.11 10.77
C ASP A 91 28.05 -9.16 10.78
N LYS A 92 27.51 -8.87 11.97
CA LYS A 92 26.44 -7.88 12.14
C LYS A 92 26.87 -6.50 11.66
N LYS A 93 28.10 -6.07 11.99
CA LYS A 93 28.67 -4.79 11.54
C LYS A 93 28.86 -4.77 10.02
N MET A 94 29.30 -5.88 9.42
CA MET A 94 29.42 -6.01 7.98
C MET A 94 28.05 -5.90 7.29
N MET A 95 27.04 -6.60 7.79
CA MET A 95 25.67 -6.53 7.28
C MET A 95 25.09 -5.12 7.38
N LYS A 96 25.27 -4.42 8.51
CA LYS A 96 24.84 -3.02 8.67
C LYS A 96 25.47 -2.11 7.62
N ARG A 97 26.79 -2.21 7.42
CA ARG A 97 27.52 -1.43 6.41
C ARG A 97 27.05 -1.75 4.99
N ALA A 98 26.79 -3.02 4.68
CA ALA A 98 26.28 -3.43 3.38
C ALA A 98 24.88 -2.86 3.13
N ALA A 99 24.00 -2.90 4.14
CA ALA A 99 22.66 -2.32 4.05
C ALA A 99 22.69 -0.80 3.87
N GLU A 100 23.56 -0.08 4.59
CA GLU A 100 23.76 1.35 4.42
C GLU A 100 24.25 1.70 3.00
N LYS A 101 25.23 0.94 2.48
CA LYS A 101 25.71 1.10 1.10
C LYS A 101 24.60 0.87 0.07
N ALA A 102 23.78 -0.16 0.25
CA ALA A 102 22.66 -0.45 -0.64
C ALA A 102 21.63 0.70 -0.63
N ARG A 103 21.26 1.21 0.55
CA ARG A 103 20.36 2.37 0.69
C ARG A 103 20.92 3.62 0.01
N HIS A 104 22.22 3.85 0.13
CA HIS A 104 22.88 4.98 -0.51
C HIS A 104 22.88 4.83 -2.04
N ALA A 105 23.23 3.65 -2.55
CA ALA A 105 23.19 3.36 -3.99
C ALA A 105 21.78 3.53 -4.57
N ASP A 106 20.76 3.08 -3.84
CA ASP A 106 19.36 3.27 -4.24
C ASP A 106 18.95 4.75 -4.29
N LEU A 107 19.43 5.57 -3.35
CA LEU A 107 19.17 7.00 -3.36
C LEU A 107 19.85 7.68 -4.55
N VAL A 108 21.12 7.36 -4.82
CA VAL A 108 21.87 7.89 -5.96
C VAL A 108 21.16 7.53 -7.27
N ARG A 109 20.81 6.26 -7.46
CA ARG A 109 20.05 5.79 -8.64
C ARG A 109 18.73 6.55 -8.83
N LYS A 110 18.00 6.82 -7.74
CA LYS A 110 16.76 7.62 -7.80
C LYS A 110 17.00 9.07 -8.21
N LEU A 111 18.12 9.66 -7.80
CA LEU A 111 18.49 11.03 -8.19
C LEU A 111 18.96 11.09 -9.64
N GLU A 112 19.78 10.14 -10.08
CA GLU A 112 20.21 10.00 -11.47
C GLU A 112 19.01 9.88 -12.42
N ASN A 113 18.04 9.00 -12.10
CA ASN A 113 16.82 8.86 -12.89
C ASN A 113 15.98 10.15 -12.98
N LYS A 114 16.06 11.03 -11.98
CA LYS A 114 15.37 12.35 -12.01
C LYS A 114 16.12 13.40 -12.82
N MET A 115 17.43 13.24 -12.99
CA MET A 115 18.30 14.18 -13.73
C MET A 115 18.39 13.85 -15.22
N VAL A 116 18.02 12.62 -15.60
CA VAL A 116 17.95 12.16 -17.00
C VAL A 116 16.59 12.49 -17.64
N LEU A 117 15.62 12.94 -16.85
CA LEU A 117 14.36 13.56 -17.28
C LEU A 117 14.49 15.09 -17.30
#